data_AF-C2L0J2-F1
#
_entry.id   AF-C2L0J2-F1
#
_cell.length_a   1.000
_cell.length_b   1.000
_cell.length_c   1.000
_cell.angle_alpha   90.00
_cell.angle_beta   90.00
_cell.angle_gamma   90.00
#
_symmetry.space_group_name_H-M   'P 1'
#
loop_
_entity.id
_entity.type
_entity.pdbx_description
1 polymer ?
#
loop_
_entity_poly.entity_id
_entity_poly.type
_entity_poly.pdbx_seq_one_letter_code
_entity_poly.pdbx_strand_id
1 'polypeptide(L)' 'MKLQYVGNSFSEGLTDGKIYEGKDVNIFCVAVMDDTGMERIYSRLAPGPFAGKSEGRWDII' A
#
# COMPACT_ATOMS: atom_id res chain seq x y z
N MET A 1 -3.96 -7.20 9.12
CA MET A 1 -2.51 -7.50 9.14
C MET A 1 -1.76 -6.21 9.09
N LYS A 2 -0.53 -6.16 9.61
CA LYS A 2 0.30 -4.96 9.54
C LYS A 2 1.20 -5.04 8.31
N LEU A 3 1.17 -3.99 7.51
CA LEU A 3 1.94 -3.87 6.27
C LEU A 3 2.79 -2.61 6.33
N GLN A 4 4.10 -2.75 6.19
CA GLN A 4 4.98 -1.61 5.97
C GLN A 4 5.11 -1.35 4.48
N TYR A 5 4.79 -0.13 4.05
CA TYR A 5 5.07 0.28 2.68
C TYR A 5 6.55 0.66 2.55
N VAL A 6 7.24 0.09 1.55
CA VAL A 6 8.62 0.46 1.21
C VAL A 6 8.64 0.87 -0.25
N GLY A 7 8.97 2.14 -0.54
CA GLY A 7 8.95 2.68 -1.89
C GLY A 7 8.87 4.21 -1.94
N ASN A 8 8.50 4.78 -3.08
CA ASN A 8 8.33 6.23 -3.20
C ASN A 8 7.09 6.69 -2.43
N SER A 9 7.21 7.74 -1.62
CA SER A 9 6.06 8.39 -1.00
C SER A 9 5.20 9.10 -2.05
N PHE A 10 3.89 8.98 -1.92
CA PHE A 10 2.91 9.66 -2.76
C PHE A 10 2.18 10.70 -1.92
N SER A 11 1.92 11.87 -2.52
CA SER A 11 1.17 12.95 -1.85
C SER A 11 -0.24 12.53 -1.42
N GLU A 12 -0.81 11.51 -2.08
CA GLU A 12 -2.10 10.92 -1.76
C GLU A 12 -1.99 9.40 -1.66
N GLY A 13 -1.67 8.88 -0.47
CA GLY A 13 -1.92 7.49 -0.14
C GLY A 13 -0.84 6.82 0.69
N LEU A 14 0.31 6.49 0.10
CA LEU A 14 1.35 5.71 0.78
C LEU A 14 2.62 6.54 1.02
N THR A 15 3.18 6.41 2.21
CA THR A 15 4.41 7.06 2.67
C THR A 15 5.46 6.00 2.99
N ASP A 16 6.67 6.18 2.47
CA ASP A 16 7.79 5.26 2.68
C ASP A 16 8.04 4.98 4.17
N GLY A 17 8.22 3.71 4.50
CA GLY A 17 8.48 3.22 5.85
C GLY A 17 7.28 3.23 6.79
N LYS A 18 6.12 3.76 6.38
CA LYS A 18 4.93 3.80 7.23
C LYS A 18 4.25 2.44 7.30
N ILE A 19 3.74 2.12 8.49
CA ILE A 19 2.98 0.89 8.77
C ILE A 19 1.49 1.21 8.66
N TYR A 20 0.78 0.34 7.95
CA TYR A 20 -0.65 0.44 7.72
C TYR A 20 -1.38 -0.82 8.19
N GLU A 21 -2.64 -0.64 8.56
CA GLU A 21 -3.56 -1.74 8.77
C GLU A 21 -4.15 -2.18 7.42
N GLY A 22 -3.88 -3.44 7.07
CA GLY A 22 -4.28 -4.06 5.81
C GLY A 22 -5.20 -5.26 5.99
N LYS A 23 -5.99 -5.58 4.97
CA LYS A 23 -6.84 -6.77 4.89
C LYS A 23 -6.59 -7.49 3.56
N ASP A 24 -6.59 -8.81 3.57
CA ASP A 24 -6.57 -9.59 2.33
C ASP A 24 -7.87 -9.36 1.56
N VAL A 25 -7.74 -9.00 0.27
CA VAL A 25 -8.89 -8.95 -0.65
C VAL A 25 -8.90 -10.22 -1.49
N ASN A 26 -7.76 -10.53 -2.10
CA ASN A 26 -7.50 -11.75 -2.86
C ASN A 26 -5.99 -12.01 -2.92
N ILE A 27 -5.56 -13.02 -3.69
CA ILE A 27 -4.13 -13.39 -3.82
C ILE A 27 -3.25 -12.27 -4.42
N PHE A 28 -3.81 -11.29 -5.11
CA PHE A 28 -3.09 -10.21 -5.78
C PHE A 28 -3.16 -8.87 -5.07
N CYS A 29 -4.20 -8.65 -4.25
CA CYS A 29 -4.51 -7.34 -3.69
C CYS A 29 -4.75 -7.36 -2.19
N VAL A 30 -4.46 -6.22 -1.57
CA VAL A 30 -4.75 -5.88 -0.16
C VAL A 30 -5.56 -4.59 -0.11
N ALA A 31 -6.49 -4.50 0.85
CA ALA A 31 -7.17 -3.26 1.19
C ALA A 31 -6.43 -2.61 2.36
N VAL A 32 -6.13 -1.32 2.27
CA VAL A 32 -5.33 -0.56 3.25
C VAL A 32 -6.03 0.75 3.55
N MET A 33 -6.10 1.11 4.83
CA MET A 33 -6.49 2.46 5.24
C MET A 33 -5.27 3.39 5.05
N ASP A 34 -5.26 4.15 3.96
CA ASP A 34 -4.09 4.91 3.52
C ASP A 34 -3.96 6.28 4.23
N ASP A 35 -2.99 7.10 3.83
CA ASP A 35 -2.72 8.43 4.40
C ASP A 35 -3.87 9.44 4.19
N THR A 36 -4.78 9.16 3.26
CA THR A 36 -5.98 9.98 3.04
C THR A 36 -7.11 9.62 4.02
N GLY A 37 -6.93 8.58 4.85
CA GLY A 37 -7.97 8.07 5.74
C GLY A 37 -9.04 7.25 5.03
N MET A 38 -8.84 6.92 3.75
CA MET A 38 -9.75 6.09 2.96
C MET A 38 -9.22 4.67 2.85
N GLU A 39 -10.13 3.69 2.86
CA GLU A 39 -9.77 2.32 2.51
C GLU A 39 -9.60 2.23 0.99
N ARG A 40 -8.39 1.87 0.55
CA ARG A 40 -8.07 1.70 -0.88
C ARG A 40 -7.44 0.34 -1.12
N ILE A 41 -7.61 -0.16 -2.35
CA ILE A 41 -7.06 -1.44 -2.77
C ILE A 41 -5.74 -1.21 -3.48
N TYR A 42 -4.69 -1.88 -3.02
CA TYR A 42 -3.36 -1.86 -3.60
C TYR A 42 -2.94 -3.24 -4.08
N SER A 43 -2.09 -3.26 -5.11
CA SER A 43 -1.36 -4.47 -5.50
C SER A 43 -0.48 -4.94 -4.35
N ARG A 44 -0.40 -6.25 -4.14
CA ARG A 44 0.59 -6.84 -3.22
C ARG A 44 2.01 -6.76 -3.75
N LEU A 45 2.15 -6.82 -5.08
CA LEU A 45 3.45 -6.93 -5.74
C LEU A 45 4.07 -5.57 -6.06
N ALA A 46 3.22 -4.59 -6.35
CA ALA A 46 3.65 -3.25 -6.74
C ALA A 46 2.65 -2.19 -6.22
N PRO A 47 2.56 -1.99 -4.90
CA PRO A 47 1.73 -0.93 -4.33
C PRO A 47 2.15 0.46 -4.81
N GLY A 48 1.13 1.27 -5.09
CA GLY A 48 1.26 2.67 -5.47
C GLY A 48 0.04 3.12 -6.29
N PRO A 49 0.08 4.32 -6.89
CA PRO A 49 -1.02 4.85 -7.68
C PRO A 49 -1.30 3.99 -8.92
N PHE A 50 -2.57 3.95 -9.33
CA PHE A 50 -3.04 3.15 -10.48
C PHE A 50 -2.34 3.52 -11.79
N ALA A 51 -2.03 4.80 -11.98
CA ALA A 51 -1.27 5.30 -13.12
C ALA A 51 0.10 5.81 -12.64
N GLY A 52 1.17 5.13 -13.07
CA GLY A 52 2.54 5.48 -12.72
C GLY A 52 3.46 4.26 -12.63
N LYS A 53 4.78 4.51 -12.60
CA LYS A 53 5.75 3.47 -12.27
C LYS A 53 5.78 3.33 -10.76
N SER A 54 5.22 2.24 -10.24
CA SER A 54 5.24 1.92 -8.81
C SER A 54 6.28 0.82 -8.56
N GLU A 55 7.36 1.17 -7.88
CA GLU A 55 8.43 0.25 -7.47
C GLU A 55 8.34 -0.09 -5.98
N GLY A 56 7.19 0.19 -5.36
CA GLY A 56 6.95 -0.11 -3.96
C GLY A 56 6.72 -1.60 -3.70
N ARG A 57 6.86 -2.01 -2.45
CA ARG A 57 6.49 -3.34 -1.95
C ARG A 57 5.91 -3.25 -0.55
N TRP A 58 5.32 -4.35 -0.10
CA TRP A 58 4.88 -4.52 1.28
C TRP A 58 5.81 -5.47 2.04
N ASP A 59 6.31 -5.02 3.18
CA ASP A 59 6.93 -5.90 4.18
C ASP A 59 5.87 -6.24 5.24
N ILE A 60 5.58 -7.52 5.45
CA ILE A 60 4.58 -8.00 6.42
C ILE A 60 5.24 -8.07 7.81
N ILE A 61 4.59 -7.48 8.81
CA ILE A 61 5.06 -7.44 10.22
C ILE A 61 4.15 -8.29 11.11
#